data_AF-A0A2E5YAJ1-F1
#
_entry.id   AF-A0A2E5YAJ1-F1
#
_cell.length_a   1.000
_cell.length_b   1.000
_cell.length_c   1.000
_cell.angle_alpha   90.00
_cell.angle_beta   90.00
_cell.angle_gamma   90.00
#
_symmetry.space_group_name_H-M   'P 1'
#
loop_
_entity.id
_entity.type
_entity.pdbx_description
1 polymer ?
#
loop_
_entity_poly.entity_id
_entity_poly.type
_entity_poly.pdbx_seq_one_letter_code
_entity_poly.pdbx_strand_id
1 'polypeptide(L)'
;MKKKRYSEEQIVRILRETDRDSVPEVAKRHAVSEASIYAWRRRFGAMGNEEVKKLKSLESENVRLKKLLAERDFEIELMKEIAAKKLVGVQARKEQTIYAIKGGLSQLRACALISISRSSLTYTSRMPIKDEIVYQAMQRLSGQYPRFGHRRIKILLSREGLSMSMEHCARIWRKAWLQVPKKNRRRINRGICQPMKANYPNAVWSYDFVHDACANGQKLKCLTVIDEYTRECLAIEGASTIRSQQGIDVLSKLISMHGMPSCLRSDNGPELVSTALLNWVNQEDLGLLLIEPAKPWQNGTNESFNGKFRDECLSAEWFRNRLEATVIIEHWRTHYNTVRPHFSLGYKTPIEFKSKLNINLTNGAELSSSNWY
;
A
#
# COMPACT_ATOMS: atom_id res chain seq x y z
N MET A 1 9.58 -54.41 35.27
CA MET A 1 10.67 -55.01 36.07
C MET A 1 10.08 -55.87 37.18
N LYS A 2 10.53 -57.12 37.36
CA LYS A 2 10.14 -57.96 38.50
C LYS A 2 10.49 -57.23 39.81
N LYS A 3 9.56 -57.11 40.76
CA LYS A 3 9.84 -56.52 42.08
C LYS A 3 10.86 -57.42 42.79
N LYS A 4 12.02 -56.85 43.16
CA LYS A 4 13.01 -57.58 43.98
C LYS A 4 12.42 -57.82 45.38
N ARG A 5 12.67 -59.01 45.95
CA ARG A 5 12.15 -59.43 47.27
C ARG A 5 12.74 -58.64 48.45
N TYR A 6 13.95 -58.11 48.29
CA TYR A 6 14.63 -57.28 49.29
C TYR A 6 15.03 -55.93 48.66
N SER A 7 14.84 -54.85 49.41
CA SER A 7 15.36 -53.54 49.04
C SER A 7 16.87 -53.47 49.28
N GLU A 8 17.57 -52.63 48.55
CA GLU A 8 19.04 -52.51 48.71
C GLU A 8 19.43 -52.02 50.12
N GLU A 9 18.57 -51.27 50.80
CA GLU A 9 18.74 -50.86 52.20
C GLU A 9 18.56 -52.06 53.16
N GLN A 10 17.60 -52.95 52.88
CA GLN A 10 17.42 -54.19 53.64
C GLN A 10 18.63 -55.12 53.46
N ILE A 11 19.18 -55.20 52.25
CA ILE A 11 20.38 -56.00 51.95
C ILE A 11 21.60 -55.49 52.76
N VAL A 12 21.84 -54.18 52.80
CA VAL A 12 22.97 -53.63 53.57
C VAL A 12 22.76 -53.78 55.08
N ARG A 13 21.52 -53.66 55.58
CA ARG A 13 21.20 -53.94 56.99
C ARG A 13 21.54 -55.39 57.36
N ILE A 14 21.14 -56.35 56.53
CA ILE A 14 21.45 -57.78 56.71
C ILE A 14 22.96 -58.02 56.68
N LEU A 15 23.70 -57.36 55.77
CA LEU A 15 25.17 -57.46 55.72
C LEU A 15 25.86 -56.90 56.97
N ARG A 16 25.35 -55.81 57.58
CA ARG A 16 25.90 -55.29 58.84
C ARG A 16 25.64 -56.20 60.03
N GLU A 17 24.58 -57.01 59.99
CA GLU A 17 24.35 -58.07 60.98
C GLU A 17 25.35 -59.23 60.83
N THR A 18 25.85 -59.51 59.61
CA THR A 18 26.91 -60.52 59.38
C THR A 18 28.31 -60.09 59.82
N ASP A 19 28.50 -58.81 60.14
CA ASP A 19 29.74 -58.33 60.76
C ASP A 19 29.75 -58.59 62.28
N ARG A 20 28.60 -58.96 62.87
CA ARG A 20 28.42 -59.26 64.31
C ARG A 20 28.16 -60.74 64.58
N ASP A 21 27.29 -61.36 63.79
CA ASP A 21 26.88 -62.75 63.91
C ASP A 21 27.42 -63.60 62.75
N SER A 22 27.45 -64.93 62.90
CA SER A 22 27.95 -65.81 61.84
C SER A 22 27.02 -65.82 60.61
N VAL A 23 27.60 -65.93 59.40
CA VAL A 23 26.86 -65.93 58.12
C VAL A 23 25.72 -66.98 58.08
N PRO A 24 25.90 -68.22 58.60
CA PRO A 24 24.82 -69.23 58.65
C PRO A 24 23.63 -68.82 59.54
N GLU A 25 23.88 -68.14 60.66
CA GLU A 25 22.84 -67.69 61.60
C GLU A 25 22.02 -66.54 61.01
N VAL A 26 22.68 -65.58 60.37
CA VAL A 26 22.01 -64.46 59.71
C VAL A 26 21.21 -64.92 58.48
N ALA A 27 21.74 -65.88 57.71
CA ALA A 27 21.04 -66.55 56.62
C ALA A 27 19.72 -67.19 57.07
N LYS A 28 19.76 -67.92 58.19
CA LYS A 28 18.57 -68.54 58.79
C LYS A 28 17.57 -67.51 59.30
N ARG A 29 18.04 -66.43 59.96
CA ARG A 29 17.19 -65.39 60.56
C ARG A 29 16.41 -64.58 59.52
N HIS A 30 17.03 -64.27 58.38
CA HIS A 30 16.39 -63.49 57.30
C HIS A 30 15.82 -64.36 56.17
N ALA A 31 15.86 -65.69 56.30
CA ALA A 31 15.44 -66.63 55.26
C ALA A 31 16.09 -66.33 53.88
N VAL A 32 17.41 -66.14 53.89
CA VAL A 32 18.25 -65.86 52.72
C VAL A 32 19.32 -66.95 52.62
N SER A 33 19.67 -67.40 51.41
CA SER A 33 20.77 -68.37 51.26
C SER A 33 22.13 -67.73 51.56
N GLU A 34 23.05 -68.49 52.16
CA GLU A 34 24.43 -68.01 52.44
C GLU A 34 25.12 -67.51 51.17
N ALA A 35 24.93 -68.20 50.04
CA ALA A 35 25.43 -67.79 48.74
C ALA A 35 24.94 -66.37 48.33
N SER A 36 23.69 -66.03 48.65
CA SER A 36 23.14 -64.69 48.38
C SER A 36 23.79 -63.63 49.27
N ILE A 37 24.10 -63.95 50.53
CA ILE A 37 24.80 -63.05 51.45
C ILE A 37 26.23 -62.78 50.95
N TYR A 38 26.98 -63.81 50.55
CA TYR A 38 28.32 -63.61 49.97
C TYR A 38 28.26 -62.80 48.65
N ALA A 39 27.25 -63.03 47.81
CA ALA A 39 27.05 -62.25 46.59
C ALA A 39 26.70 -60.78 46.89
N TRP A 40 25.89 -60.53 47.93
CA TRP A 40 25.59 -59.17 48.41
C TRP A 40 26.81 -58.50 49.02
N ARG A 41 27.64 -59.23 49.77
CA ARG A 41 28.88 -58.71 50.38
C ARG A 41 29.86 -58.22 49.32
N ARG A 42 29.97 -58.94 48.18
CA ARG A 42 30.78 -58.51 47.03
C ARG A 42 30.29 -57.20 46.40
N ARG A 43 28.98 -56.93 46.44
CA ARG A 43 28.36 -55.78 45.76
C ARG A 43 28.12 -54.56 46.68
N PHE A 44 27.82 -54.79 47.95
CA PHE A 44 27.40 -53.76 48.91
C PHE A 44 28.25 -53.75 50.19
N GLY A 45 29.23 -54.65 50.35
CA GLY A 45 30.02 -54.77 51.59
C GLY A 45 30.84 -53.53 51.95
N ALA A 46 31.23 -52.74 50.95
CA ALA A 46 31.93 -51.47 51.16
C ALA A 46 30.99 -50.29 51.47
N MET A 47 29.67 -50.44 51.31
CA MET A 47 28.71 -49.33 51.43
C MET A 47 27.97 -49.31 52.78
N GLY A 48 27.82 -48.12 53.37
CA GLY A 48 26.95 -47.87 54.51
C GLY A 48 25.46 -47.76 54.12
N ASN A 49 24.54 -47.95 55.08
CA ASN A 49 23.10 -47.76 54.83
C ASN A 49 22.76 -46.34 54.32
N GLU A 50 23.49 -45.32 54.80
CA GLU A 50 23.35 -43.93 54.35
C GLU A 50 23.87 -43.72 52.93
N GLU A 51 24.97 -44.38 52.56
CA GLU A 51 25.55 -44.32 51.23
C GLU A 51 24.62 -44.94 50.18
N VAL A 52 23.94 -46.05 50.51
CA VAL A 52 22.94 -46.66 49.63
C VAL A 52 21.71 -45.76 49.44
N LYS A 53 21.25 -45.06 50.48
CA LYS A 53 20.18 -44.06 50.35
C LYS A 53 20.60 -42.89 49.48
N LYS A 54 21.82 -42.38 49.68
CA LYS A 54 22.40 -41.31 48.86
C LYS A 54 22.52 -41.72 47.40
N LEU A 55 22.96 -42.95 47.12
CA LEU A 55 23.09 -43.50 45.77
C LEU A 55 21.74 -43.56 45.05
N LYS A 56 20.67 -44.05 45.70
CA LYS A 56 19.33 -44.04 45.10
C LYS A 56 18.79 -42.64 44.86
N SER A 57 19.01 -41.71 45.79
CA SER A 57 18.63 -40.30 45.60
C SER A 57 19.32 -39.74 44.36
N LEU A 58 20.64 -39.96 44.24
CA LEU A 58 21.44 -39.54 43.08
C LEU A 58 21.00 -40.23 41.79
N GLU A 59 20.59 -41.50 41.82
CA GLU A 59 20.04 -42.18 40.65
C GLU A 59 18.72 -41.54 40.20
N SER A 60 17.82 -41.26 41.14
CA SER A 60 16.53 -40.61 40.84
C SER A 60 16.71 -39.19 40.27
N GLU A 61 17.67 -38.46 40.83
CA GLU A 61 18.05 -37.13 40.37
C GLU A 61 18.70 -37.20 38.99
N ASN A 62 19.59 -38.17 38.74
CA ASN A 62 20.18 -38.40 37.42
C ASN A 62 19.13 -38.72 36.36
N VAL A 63 18.10 -39.51 36.67
CA VAL A 63 17.01 -39.78 35.73
C VAL A 63 16.23 -38.50 35.43
N ARG A 64 15.94 -37.69 36.45
CA ARG A 64 15.27 -36.39 36.28
C ARG A 64 16.11 -35.43 35.45
N LEU A 65 17.40 -35.31 35.73
CA LEU A 65 18.34 -34.44 35.03
C LEU A 65 18.51 -34.86 33.57
N LYS A 66 18.67 -36.17 33.29
CA LYS A 66 18.73 -36.68 31.93
C LYS A 66 17.49 -36.33 31.11
N LYS A 67 16.30 -36.43 31.71
CA LYS A 67 15.06 -36.02 31.05
C LYS A 67 15.03 -34.52 30.76
N LEU A 68 15.41 -33.69 31.73
CA LEU A 68 15.48 -32.24 31.54
C LEU A 68 16.50 -31.85 30.48
N LEU A 69 17.65 -32.52 30.44
CA LEU A 69 18.71 -32.29 29.45
C LEU A 69 18.23 -32.64 28.04
N ALA A 70 17.60 -33.81 27.86
CA ALA A 70 17.02 -34.18 26.56
C ALA A 70 15.93 -33.20 26.09
N GLU A 71 15.06 -32.72 27.00
CA GLU A 71 14.07 -31.69 26.66
C GLU A 71 14.73 -30.36 26.26
N ARG A 72 15.81 -29.95 26.93
CA ARG A 72 16.55 -28.72 26.63
C ARG A 72 17.34 -28.82 25.33
N ASP A 73 18.00 -29.94 25.06
CA ASP A 73 18.77 -30.15 23.83
C ASP A 73 17.86 -30.12 22.60
N PHE A 74 16.70 -30.79 22.69
CA PHE A 74 15.68 -30.72 21.65
C PHE A 74 15.19 -29.28 21.41
N GLU A 75 14.93 -28.52 22.49
CA GLU A 75 14.56 -27.10 22.40
C GLU A 75 15.66 -26.26 21.74
N ILE A 76 16.94 -26.51 22.05
CA ILE A 76 18.08 -25.80 21.47
C ILE A 76 18.22 -26.09 19.98
N GLU A 77 18.11 -27.35 19.56
CA GLU A 77 18.18 -27.73 18.14
C GLU A 77 17.09 -27.03 17.34
N LEU A 78 15.84 -27.11 17.82
CA LEU A 78 14.70 -26.49 17.15
C LEU A 78 14.81 -24.95 17.15
N MET A 79 15.35 -24.35 18.22
CA MET A 79 15.60 -22.90 18.25
C MET A 79 16.73 -22.47 17.30
N LYS A 80 17.76 -23.29 17.08
CA LYS A 80 18.79 -23.00 16.08
C LYS A 80 18.20 -22.97 14.67
N GLU A 81 17.32 -23.91 14.35
CA GLU A 81 16.61 -23.93 13.05
C GLU A 81 15.69 -22.73 12.85
N ILE A 82 15.01 -22.30 13.92
CA ILE A 82 14.14 -21.11 13.89
C ILE A 82 14.96 -19.83 13.79
N ALA A 83 16.05 -19.71 14.55
CA ALA A 83 16.92 -18.54 14.56
C ALA A 83 17.68 -18.34 13.24
N ALA A 84 17.91 -19.41 12.48
CA ALA A 84 18.42 -19.33 11.11
C ALA A 84 17.47 -18.57 10.16
N LYS A 85 16.19 -18.41 10.53
CA LYS A 85 15.18 -17.70 9.74
C LYS A 85 14.92 -16.30 10.28
N LYS A 86 14.67 -15.35 9.38
CA LYS A 86 14.39 -13.95 9.74
C LYS A 86 12.97 -13.77 10.29
N LEU A 87 12.84 -13.61 11.60
CA LEU A 87 11.57 -13.50 12.36
C LEU A 87 11.05 -12.07 12.58
N VAL A 88 11.13 -11.21 11.55
CA VAL A 88 10.80 -9.77 11.68
C VAL A 88 9.29 -9.51 11.66
N GLY A 89 8.49 -10.34 10.98
CA GLY A 89 7.04 -10.17 10.86
C GLY A 89 6.22 -11.07 11.78
N VAL A 90 5.04 -10.59 12.21
CA VAL A 90 4.07 -11.37 13.00
C VAL A 90 3.66 -12.67 12.29
N GLN A 91 3.51 -12.62 10.97
CA GLN A 91 3.17 -13.79 10.15
C GLN A 91 4.29 -14.84 10.16
N ALA A 92 5.54 -14.41 9.98
CA ALA A 92 6.70 -15.30 10.03
C ALA A 92 6.87 -15.94 11.42
N ARG A 93 6.63 -15.18 12.49
CA ARG A 93 6.61 -15.70 13.87
C ARG A 93 5.49 -16.74 14.05
N LYS A 94 4.28 -16.46 13.57
CA LYS A 94 3.15 -17.40 13.60
C LYS A 94 3.47 -18.71 12.90
N GLU A 95 4.07 -18.64 11.71
CA GLU A 95 4.49 -19.83 10.94
C GLU A 95 5.55 -20.65 11.68
N GLN A 96 6.57 -20.00 12.27
CA GLN A 96 7.56 -20.73 13.05
C GLN A 96 6.99 -21.31 14.36
N THR A 97 6.00 -20.66 14.98
CA THR A 97 5.32 -21.24 16.15
C THR A 97 4.53 -22.49 15.78
N ILE A 98 3.86 -22.49 14.63
CA ILE A 98 3.18 -23.69 14.12
C ILE A 98 4.20 -24.79 13.78
N TYR A 99 5.34 -24.44 13.20
CA TYR A 99 6.43 -25.37 12.93
C TYR A 99 7.00 -25.99 14.22
N ALA A 100 7.25 -25.17 15.24
CA ALA A 100 7.70 -25.60 16.56
C ALA A 100 6.73 -26.59 17.23
N ILE A 101 5.42 -26.31 17.12
CA ILE A 101 4.38 -27.20 17.64
C ILE A 101 4.38 -28.54 16.90
N LYS A 102 4.49 -28.51 15.56
CA LYS A 102 4.59 -29.73 14.75
C LYS A 102 5.86 -30.53 15.05
N GLY A 103 6.95 -29.87 15.43
CA GLY A 103 8.19 -30.50 15.87
C GLY A 103 8.08 -31.25 17.21
N GLY A 104 7.01 -31.01 17.99
CA GLY A 104 6.78 -31.70 19.27
C GLY A 104 6.80 -30.78 20.49
N LEU A 105 6.99 -29.47 20.33
CA LEU A 105 6.84 -28.53 21.44
C LEU A 105 5.37 -28.30 21.79
N SER A 106 5.07 -28.19 23.09
CA SER A 106 3.75 -27.74 23.53
C SER A 106 3.48 -26.31 23.02
N GLN A 107 2.21 -26.02 22.75
CA GLN A 107 1.77 -24.69 22.30
C GLN A 107 2.25 -23.57 23.24
N LEU A 108 2.24 -23.80 24.56
CA LEU A 108 2.72 -22.85 25.56
C LEU A 108 4.21 -22.55 25.40
N ARG A 109 5.04 -23.61 25.32
CA ARG A 109 6.50 -23.46 25.17
C ARG A 109 6.86 -22.81 23.83
N ALA A 110 6.23 -23.23 22.74
CA ALA A 110 6.46 -22.66 21.42
C ALA A 110 6.10 -21.16 21.35
N CYS A 111 4.97 -20.76 21.94
CA CYS A 111 4.58 -19.35 22.00
C CYS A 111 5.54 -18.50 22.85
N ALA A 112 6.00 -19.04 23.98
CA ALA A 112 6.95 -18.38 24.86
C ALA A 112 8.31 -18.16 24.18
N LEU A 113 8.84 -19.20 23.52
CA LEU A 113 10.13 -19.14 22.83
C LEU A 113 10.15 -18.13 21.68
N ILE A 114 9.06 -18.04 20.90
CA ILE A 114 8.97 -17.18 19.71
C ILE A 114 8.37 -15.80 20.03
N SER A 115 7.96 -15.59 21.29
CA SER A 115 7.32 -14.36 21.77
C SER A 115 6.07 -13.97 20.95
N ILE A 116 5.11 -14.91 20.83
CA ILE A 116 3.81 -14.66 20.20
C ILE A 116 2.66 -14.99 21.16
N SER A 117 1.56 -14.21 21.08
CA SER A 117 0.37 -14.50 21.87
C SER A 117 -0.36 -15.74 21.35
N ARG A 118 -0.96 -16.55 22.24
CA ARG A 118 -1.76 -17.72 21.85
C ARG A 118 -2.96 -17.34 20.99
N SER A 119 -3.59 -16.19 21.27
CA SER A 119 -4.69 -15.64 20.47
C SER A 119 -4.28 -15.33 19.03
N SER A 120 -3.01 -15.01 18.77
CA SER A 120 -2.53 -14.77 17.40
C SER A 120 -2.53 -16.06 16.56
N LEU A 121 -2.43 -17.24 17.18
CA LEU A 121 -2.50 -18.53 16.47
C LEU A 121 -3.90 -18.78 15.91
N THR A 122 -4.93 -18.50 16.71
CA THR A 122 -6.34 -18.69 16.33
C THR A 122 -6.90 -17.53 15.50
N TYR A 123 -6.28 -16.34 15.57
CA TYR A 123 -6.71 -15.19 14.80
C TYR A 123 -6.59 -15.41 13.28
N THR A 124 -7.72 -15.30 12.59
CA THR A 124 -7.81 -15.19 11.14
C THR A 124 -8.13 -13.75 10.77
N SER A 125 -7.34 -13.16 9.86
CA SER A 125 -7.58 -11.79 9.43
C SER A 125 -8.90 -11.70 8.67
N ARG A 126 -9.78 -10.80 9.09
CA ARG A 126 -11.03 -10.47 8.36
C ARG A 126 -10.81 -9.48 7.21
N MET A 127 -9.59 -8.95 7.08
CA MET A 127 -9.22 -7.99 6.05
C MET A 127 -9.41 -8.50 4.61
N PRO A 128 -9.13 -9.78 4.26
CA PRO A 128 -9.31 -10.28 2.90
C PRO A 128 -10.76 -10.13 2.40
N ILE A 129 -11.75 -10.37 3.26
CA ILE A 129 -13.18 -10.26 2.90
C ILE A 129 -13.56 -8.80 2.62
N LYS A 130 -13.07 -7.86 3.45
CA LYS A 130 -13.30 -6.42 3.24
C LYS A 130 -12.53 -5.88 2.03
N ASP A 131 -11.31 -6.38 1.84
CA ASP A 131 -10.44 -6.00 0.72
C ASP A 131 -11.03 -6.47 -0.62
N GLU A 132 -11.83 -7.56 -0.65
CA GLU A 132 -12.44 -8.09 -1.89
C GLU A 132 -13.43 -7.11 -2.52
N ILE A 133 -14.33 -6.51 -1.73
CA ILE A 133 -15.30 -5.50 -2.23
C ILE A 133 -14.55 -4.31 -2.86
N VAL A 134 -13.50 -3.86 -2.17
CA VAL A 134 -12.65 -2.77 -2.64
C VAL A 134 -11.88 -3.17 -3.90
N TYR A 135 -11.40 -4.41 -3.96
CA TYR A 135 -10.66 -4.95 -5.09
C TYR A 135 -11.51 -4.95 -6.37
N GLN A 136 -12.75 -5.43 -6.27
CA GLN A 136 -13.71 -5.43 -7.38
C GLN A 136 -14.01 -4.00 -7.87
N ALA A 137 -14.24 -3.07 -6.93
CA ALA A 137 -14.44 -1.65 -7.28
C ALA A 137 -13.19 -1.02 -7.93
N MET A 138 -11.99 -1.35 -7.45
CA MET A 138 -10.73 -0.91 -8.05
C MET A 138 -10.52 -1.44 -9.46
N GLN A 139 -10.83 -2.72 -9.70
CA GLN A 139 -10.74 -3.30 -11.05
C GLN A 139 -11.69 -2.60 -12.02
N ARG A 140 -12.96 -2.40 -11.63
CA ARG A 140 -13.94 -1.68 -12.44
C ARG A 140 -13.47 -0.26 -12.78
N LEU A 141 -13.05 0.50 -11.77
CA LEU A 141 -12.57 1.87 -11.97
C LEU A 141 -11.26 1.92 -12.76
N SER A 142 -10.38 0.93 -12.62
CA SER A 142 -9.17 0.83 -13.43
C SER A 142 -9.46 0.49 -14.89
N GLY A 143 -10.47 -0.34 -15.16
CA GLY A 143 -10.92 -0.62 -16.52
C GLY A 143 -11.54 0.62 -17.17
N GLN A 144 -12.35 1.37 -16.42
CA GLN A 144 -12.95 2.62 -16.90
C GLN A 144 -11.92 3.75 -17.06
N TYR A 145 -10.92 3.82 -16.18
CA TYR A 145 -9.90 4.87 -16.17
C TYR A 145 -8.48 4.30 -16.10
N PRO A 146 -7.95 3.72 -17.20
CA PRO A 146 -6.65 3.03 -17.20
C PRO A 146 -5.45 3.90 -16.82
N ARG A 147 -5.54 5.21 -17.05
CA ARG A 147 -4.47 6.18 -16.74
C ARG A 147 -4.52 6.70 -15.30
N PHE A 148 -5.53 6.32 -14.51
CA PHE A 148 -5.67 6.81 -13.14
C PHE A 148 -4.85 5.95 -12.18
N GLY A 149 -3.97 6.62 -11.44
CA GLY A 149 -3.27 5.97 -10.33
C GLY A 149 -4.14 5.86 -9.07
N HIS A 150 -3.70 5.01 -8.15
CA HIS A 150 -4.33 4.77 -6.84
C HIS A 150 -4.80 6.03 -6.09
N ARG A 151 -4.09 7.17 -6.19
CA ARG A 151 -4.50 8.44 -5.56
C ARG A 151 -5.84 8.95 -6.06
N ARG A 152 -6.09 8.91 -7.37
CA ARG A 152 -7.38 9.36 -7.95
C ARG A 152 -8.47 8.33 -7.69
N ILE A 153 -8.12 7.05 -7.82
CA ILE A 153 -9.05 5.94 -7.57
C ILE A 153 -9.55 5.97 -6.13
N LYS A 154 -8.70 6.25 -5.15
CA LYS A 154 -9.11 6.45 -3.75
C LYS A 154 -10.23 7.48 -3.61
N ILE A 155 -10.14 8.60 -4.34
CA ILE A 155 -11.15 9.67 -4.29
C ILE A 155 -12.47 9.19 -4.92
N LEU A 156 -12.39 8.51 -6.07
CA LEU A 156 -13.57 7.92 -6.71
C LEU A 156 -14.25 6.87 -5.80
N LEU A 157 -13.47 5.99 -5.18
CA LEU A 157 -13.95 5.04 -4.18
C LEU A 157 -14.60 5.74 -2.98
N SER A 158 -14.00 6.85 -2.51
CA SER A 158 -14.56 7.62 -1.40
C SER A 158 -15.90 8.25 -1.77
N ARG A 159 -16.09 8.68 -3.03
CA ARG A 159 -17.38 9.17 -3.55
C ARG A 159 -18.43 8.07 -3.65
N GLU A 160 -18.01 6.82 -3.85
CA GLU A 160 -18.87 5.63 -3.81
C GLU A 160 -19.12 5.12 -2.36
N GLY A 161 -18.64 5.83 -1.33
CA GLY A 161 -18.80 5.47 0.08
C GLY A 161 -17.74 4.51 0.64
N LEU A 162 -16.77 4.10 -0.18
CA LEU A 162 -15.65 3.23 0.21
C LEU A 162 -14.45 4.07 0.67
N SER A 163 -14.58 4.72 1.83
CA SER A 163 -13.50 5.52 2.40
C SER A 163 -12.38 4.64 2.98
N MET A 164 -11.12 4.92 2.63
CA MET A 164 -9.96 4.20 3.16
C MET A 164 -8.71 5.06 3.26
N SER A 165 -7.71 4.61 4.02
CA SER A 165 -6.39 5.25 4.06
C SER A 165 -5.69 5.15 2.71
N MET A 166 -4.84 6.14 2.41
CA MET A 166 -4.03 6.18 1.19
C MET A 166 -3.09 4.98 1.08
N GLU A 167 -2.49 4.56 2.20
CA GLU A 167 -1.57 3.43 2.28
C GLU A 167 -2.28 2.09 2.04
N HIS A 168 -3.50 1.96 2.58
CA HIS A 168 -4.35 0.80 2.37
C HIS A 168 -4.75 0.67 0.90
N CYS A 169 -5.18 1.78 0.28
CA CYS A 169 -5.47 1.83 -1.15
C CYS A 169 -4.23 1.47 -1.99
N ALA A 170 -3.07 2.06 -1.69
CA ALA A 170 -1.81 1.75 -2.38
C ALA A 170 -1.42 0.27 -2.25
N ARG A 171 -1.63 -0.34 -1.07
CA ARG A 171 -1.35 -1.75 -0.81
C ARG A 171 -2.23 -2.66 -1.66
N ILE A 172 -3.54 -2.43 -1.69
CA ILE A 172 -4.47 -3.25 -2.51
C ILE A 172 -4.15 -3.05 -3.99
N TRP A 173 -3.95 -1.81 -4.42
CA TRP A 173 -3.61 -1.48 -5.81
C TRP A 173 -2.35 -2.20 -6.31
N ARG A 174 -1.31 -2.29 -5.46
CA ARG A 174 -0.08 -3.05 -5.76
C ARG A 174 -0.35 -4.56 -5.82
N LYS A 175 -1.10 -5.12 -4.88
CA LYS A 175 -1.47 -6.54 -4.88
C LYS A 175 -2.30 -6.91 -6.12
N ALA A 176 -3.12 -5.97 -6.59
CA ALA A 176 -3.96 -6.11 -7.77
C ALA A 176 -3.21 -5.95 -9.10
N TRP A 177 -1.91 -5.63 -9.08
CA TRP A 177 -1.11 -5.37 -10.29
C TRP A 177 -1.65 -4.24 -11.18
N LEU A 178 -2.48 -3.34 -10.65
CA LEU A 178 -3.09 -2.23 -11.39
C LEU A 178 -2.16 -1.01 -11.55
N GLN A 179 -0.84 -1.20 -11.43
CA GLN A 179 0.09 -0.08 -11.43
C GLN A 179 0.16 0.57 -12.82
N VAL A 180 -0.11 1.87 -12.88
CA VAL A 180 0.06 2.64 -14.11
C VAL A 180 1.56 2.70 -14.46
N PRO A 181 1.96 2.30 -15.68
CA PRO A 181 3.36 2.35 -16.10
C PRO A 181 3.93 3.76 -15.94
N LYS A 182 5.11 3.85 -15.30
CA LYS A 182 5.79 5.13 -15.15
C LYS A 182 6.56 5.46 -16.43
N LYS A 183 6.20 6.57 -17.09
CA LYS A 183 7.04 7.16 -18.14
C LYS A 183 8.25 7.82 -17.47
N ASN A 184 9.46 7.27 -17.69
CA ASN A 184 10.70 7.88 -17.22
C ASN A 184 10.88 9.24 -17.90
N ARG A 185 10.66 10.32 -17.14
CA ARG A 185 10.93 11.69 -17.62
C ARG A 185 12.32 12.09 -17.16
N ARG A 186 13.17 12.55 -18.09
CA ARG A 186 14.41 13.24 -17.72
C ARG A 186 14.03 14.50 -16.96
N ARG A 187 14.51 14.63 -15.73
CA ARG A 187 14.25 15.78 -14.87
C ARG A 187 15.08 16.94 -15.43
N ILE A 188 14.43 17.85 -16.15
CA ILE A 188 15.03 19.11 -16.58
C ILE A 188 14.76 20.10 -15.45
N ASN A 189 15.82 20.66 -14.85
CA ASN A 189 15.68 21.78 -13.92
C ASN A 189 15.07 22.95 -14.69
N ARG A 190 13.77 23.18 -14.51
CA ARG A 190 13.08 24.36 -15.00
C ARG A 190 13.18 25.41 -13.89
N GLY A 191 13.75 26.58 -14.20
CA GLY A 191 13.80 27.69 -13.26
C GLY A 191 12.40 28.05 -12.74
N ILE A 192 12.34 28.62 -11.54
CA ILE A 192 11.09 29.13 -10.96
C ILE A 192 10.64 30.29 -11.85
N CYS A 193 9.44 30.19 -12.42
CA CYS A 193 8.80 31.29 -13.11
C CYS A 193 7.32 31.29 -12.72
N GLN A 194 6.87 32.39 -12.15
CA GLN A 194 5.45 32.64 -11.95
C GLN A 194 4.98 33.56 -13.08
N PRO A 195 4.29 33.04 -14.12
CA PRO A 195 3.46 33.92 -14.94
C PRO A 195 2.40 34.58 -14.04
N MET A 196 1.76 35.67 -14.52
CA MET A 196 0.66 36.31 -13.82
C MET A 196 -0.39 35.25 -13.43
N LYS A 197 -0.54 34.98 -12.13
CA LYS A 197 -1.38 33.91 -11.63
C LYS A 197 -2.83 34.36 -11.72
N ALA A 198 -3.68 33.54 -12.35
CA ALA A 198 -5.12 33.76 -12.27
C ALA A 198 -5.57 33.65 -10.80
N ASN A 199 -6.21 34.70 -10.30
CA ASN A 199 -6.59 34.81 -8.88
C ASN A 199 -8.08 34.57 -8.65
N TYR A 200 -8.90 34.66 -9.71
CA TYR A 200 -10.36 34.49 -9.68
C TYR A 200 -10.84 33.83 -10.98
N PRO A 201 -12.06 33.26 -11.00
CA PRO A 201 -12.65 32.66 -12.21
C PRO A 201 -12.70 33.67 -13.36
N ASN A 202 -12.45 33.21 -14.58
CA ASN A 202 -12.38 34.07 -15.78
C ASN A 202 -11.30 35.17 -15.74
N ALA A 203 -10.36 35.17 -14.80
CA ALA A 203 -9.25 36.13 -14.85
C ALA A 203 -8.37 35.92 -16.08
N VAL A 204 -7.98 34.66 -16.34
CA VAL A 204 -7.14 34.30 -17.48
C VAL A 204 -7.68 33.05 -18.13
N TRP A 205 -8.01 33.15 -19.42
CA TRP A 205 -8.28 31.98 -20.25
C TRP A 205 -7.06 31.66 -21.08
N SER A 206 -6.62 30.40 -20.99
CA SER A 206 -5.51 29.90 -21.79
C SER A 206 -6.04 29.03 -22.91
N TYR A 207 -5.60 29.31 -24.13
CA TYR A 207 -5.98 28.55 -25.31
C TYR A 207 -4.74 28.11 -26.11
N ASP A 208 -4.82 26.93 -26.71
CA ASP A 208 -3.73 26.31 -27.47
C ASP A 208 -4.27 25.29 -28.49
N PHE A 209 -3.42 24.87 -29.42
CA PHE A 209 -3.73 23.88 -30.44
C PHE A 209 -3.05 22.54 -30.17
N VAL A 210 -3.87 21.49 -30.15
CA VAL A 210 -3.41 20.11 -30.03
C VAL A 210 -3.64 19.41 -31.36
N HIS A 211 -2.56 18.92 -31.97
CA HIS A 211 -2.59 18.16 -33.22
C HIS A 211 -2.58 16.65 -32.98
N ASP A 212 -3.37 15.94 -33.78
CA ASP A 212 -3.44 14.48 -33.87
C ASP A 212 -3.91 14.01 -35.26
N ALA A 213 -4.03 12.70 -35.48
CA ALA A 213 -4.54 12.11 -36.72
C ALA A 213 -5.53 10.97 -36.44
N CYS A 214 -6.56 10.88 -37.29
CA CYS A 214 -7.49 9.77 -37.30
C CYS A 214 -6.91 8.59 -38.10
N ALA A 215 -7.43 7.39 -37.86
CA ALA A 215 -7.00 6.15 -38.52
C ALA A 215 -7.22 6.16 -40.03
N ASN A 216 -8.20 6.93 -40.50
CA ASN A 216 -8.47 7.14 -41.93
C ASN A 216 -7.53 8.15 -42.60
N GLY A 217 -6.51 8.65 -41.89
CA GLY A 217 -5.55 9.65 -42.38
C GLY A 217 -6.05 11.11 -42.29
N GLN A 218 -7.26 11.36 -41.78
CA GLN A 218 -7.74 12.73 -41.55
C GLN A 218 -6.93 13.38 -40.43
N LYS A 219 -6.41 14.58 -40.69
CA LYS A 219 -5.77 15.40 -39.66
C LYS A 219 -6.83 15.90 -38.68
N LEU A 220 -6.49 15.86 -37.40
CA LEU A 220 -7.31 16.38 -36.31
C LEU A 220 -6.54 17.50 -35.61
N LYS A 221 -7.11 18.69 -35.61
CA LYS A 221 -6.62 19.85 -34.89
C LYS A 221 -7.67 20.25 -33.87
N CYS A 222 -7.27 20.29 -32.61
CA CYS A 222 -8.15 20.62 -31.49
C CYS A 222 -7.75 21.98 -30.92
N LEU A 223 -8.67 22.95 -30.93
CA LEU A 223 -8.53 24.19 -30.14
C LEU A 223 -8.98 23.89 -28.71
N THR A 224 -8.06 23.96 -27.75
CA THR A 224 -8.37 23.78 -26.33
C THR A 224 -8.49 25.14 -25.66
N VAL A 225 -9.53 25.34 -24.85
CA VAL A 225 -9.73 26.58 -24.07
C VAL A 225 -10.01 26.22 -22.61
N ILE A 226 -9.28 26.84 -21.69
CA ILE A 226 -9.31 26.50 -20.26
C ILE A 226 -9.27 27.77 -19.43
N ASP A 227 -10.05 27.81 -18.35
CA ASP A 227 -9.86 28.81 -17.28
C ASP A 227 -8.72 28.36 -16.34
N GLU A 228 -7.69 29.19 -16.21
CA GLU A 228 -6.52 28.84 -15.41
C GLU A 228 -6.79 28.72 -13.91
N TYR A 229 -7.78 29.46 -13.39
CA TYR A 229 -8.09 29.46 -11.97
C TYR A 229 -8.93 28.24 -11.60
N THR A 230 -10.09 28.08 -12.24
CA THR A 230 -11.01 26.97 -11.95
C THR A 230 -10.53 25.62 -12.51
N ARG A 231 -9.59 25.65 -13.47
CA ARG A 231 -9.18 24.50 -14.29
C ARG A 231 -10.34 23.90 -15.06
N GLU A 232 -11.40 24.67 -15.32
CA GLU A 232 -12.51 24.23 -16.16
C GLU A 232 -12.07 24.23 -17.62
N CYS A 233 -12.32 23.12 -18.31
CA CYS A 233 -12.16 23.07 -19.76
C CYS A 233 -13.43 23.61 -20.42
N LEU A 234 -13.32 24.82 -20.96
CA LEU A 234 -14.46 25.54 -21.51
C LEU A 234 -14.91 24.91 -22.83
N ALA A 235 -13.97 24.69 -23.77
CA ALA A 235 -14.24 24.03 -25.04
C ALA A 235 -13.04 23.23 -25.54
N ILE A 236 -13.33 22.22 -26.35
CA ILE A 236 -12.36 21.54 -27.20
C ILE A 236 -12.98 21.38 -28.59
N GLU A 237 -12.62 22.26 -29.52
CA GLU A 237 -13.18 22.25 -30.87
C GLU A 237 -12.28 21.45 -31.81
N GLY A 238 -12.76 20.33 -32.36
CA GLY A 238 -12.03 19.44 -33.26
C GLY A 238 -12.32 19.69 -34.74
N ALA A 239 -11.34 20.14 -35.51
CA ALA A 239 -11.47 20.38 -36.96
C ALA A 239 -10.27 19.84 -37.75
N SER A 240 -10.35 19.80 -39.09
CA SER A 240 -9.20 19.46 -39.95
C SER A 240 -8.16 20.58 -40.00
N THR A 241 -8.67 21.82 -40.04
CA THR A 241 -7.94 23.07 -40.04
C THR A 241 -8.79 24.06 -39.25
N ILE A 242 -8.16 24.89 -38.43
CA ILE A 242 -8.85 25.93 -37.67
C ILE A 242 -8.30 27.24 -38.18
N ARG A 243 -9.14 28.04 -38.83
CA ARG A 243 -8.78 29.41 -39.23
C ARG A 243 -8.98 30.34 -38.04
N SER A 244 -8.30 31.48 -38.05
CA SER A 244 -8.43 32.51 -37.03
C SER A 244 -9.89 32.91 -36.74
N GLN A 245 -10.71 33.03 -37.78
CA GLN A 245 -12.13 33.37 -37.61
C GLN A 245 -12.90 32.30 -36.82
N GLN A 246 -12.66 31.02 -37.09
CA GLN A 246 -13.31 29.94 -36.35
C GLN A 246 -12.86 29.93 -34.88
N GLY A 247 -11.60 30.27 -34.61
CA GLY A 247 -11.11 30.47 -33.24
C GLY A 247 -11.82 31.63 -32.54
N ILE A 248 -12.00 32.76 -33.22
CA ILE A 248 -12.77 33.91 -32.72
C ILE A 248 -14.22 33.51 -32.43
N ASP A 249 -14.88 32.80 -33.35
CA ASP A 249 -16.28 32.39 -33.17
C ASP A 249 -16.46 31.51 -31.91
N VAL A 250 -15.52 30.59 -31.67
CA VAL A 250 -15.50 29.75 -30.45
C VAL A 250 -15.29 30.61 -29.20
N LEU A 251 -14.33 31.55 -29.22
CA LEU A 251 -14.07 32.43 -28.08
C LEU A 251 -15.27 33.35 -27.80
N SER A 252 -15.87 33.97 -28.82
CA SER A 252 -17.06 34.80 -28.71
C SER A 252 -18.26 34.03 -28.14
N LYS A 253 -18.44 32.77 -28.56
CA LYS A 253 -19.46 31.88 -27.98
C LYS A 253 -19.20 31.62 -26.50
N LEU A 254 -17.95 31.35 -26.12
CA LEU A 254 -17.57 31.13 -24.72
C LEU A 254 -17.75 32.38 -23.86
N ILE A 255 -17.39 33.55 -24.37
CA ILE A 255 -17.61 34.85 -23.71
C ILE A 255 -19.09 35.05 -23.43
N SER A 256 -19.95 34.74 -24.41
CA SER A 256 -21.40 34.85 -24.25
C SER A 256 -21.96 33.91 -23.17
N MET A 257 -21.34 32.75 -22.98
CA MET A 257 -21.80 31.72 -22.01
C MET A 257 -21.24 31.92 -20.60
N HIS A 258 -19.99 32.35 -20.46
CA HIS A 258 -19.26 32.35 -19.20
C HIS A 258 -18.91 33.75 -18.68
N GLY A 259 -19.13 34.78 -19.50
CA GLY A 259 -18.67 36.13 -19.25
C GLY A 259 -17.29 36.41 -19.85
N MET A 260 -16.98 37.69 -20.00
CA MET A 260 -15.72 38.16 -20.57
C MET A 260 -14.53 37.86 -19.64
N PRO A 261 -13.45 37.21 -20.14
CA PRO A 261 -12.24 37.07 -19.35
C PRO A 261 -11.46 38.38 -19.27
N SER A 262 -10.67 38.58 -18.22
CA SER A 262 -9.81 39.78 -18.14
C SER A 262 -8.64 39.70 -19.12
N CYS A 263 -8.06 38.51 -19.30
CA CYS A 263 -6.98 38.29 -20.25
C CYS A 263 -7.09 36.93 -20.96
N LEU A 264 -6.66 36.90 -22.23
CA LEU A 264 -6.39 35.70 -22.99
C LEU A 264 -4.90 35.41 -22.99
N ARG A 265 -4.51 34.14 -22.80
CA ARG A 265 -3.11 33.69 -22.85
C ARG A 265 -2.93 32.66 -23.95
N SER A 266 -1.98 32.91 -24.84
CA SER A 266 -1.55 31.98 -25.87
C SER A 266 -0.04 32.02 -26.07
N ASP A 267 0.47 31.02 -26.76
CA ASP A 267 1.81 31.10 -27.32
C ASP A 267 1.84 31.99 -28.58
N ASN A 268 3.03 32.13 -29.17
CA ASN A 268 3.24 32.94 -30.37
C ASN A 268 3.01 32.15 -31.67
N GLY A 269 2.16 31.12 -31.66
CA GLY A 269 1.77 30.42 -32.86
C GLY A 269 1.15 31.38 -33.89
N PRO A 270 1.48 31.27 -35.19
CA PRO A 270 0.98 32.22 -36.20
C PRO A 270 -0.55 32.25 -36.31
N GLU A 271 -1.22 31.14 -35.98
CA GLU A 271 -2.68 31.07 -35.92
C GLU A 271 -3.26 31.73 -34.66
N LEU A 272 -2.47 31.80 -33.59
CA LEU A 272 -2.82 32.37 -32.29
C LEU A 272 -2.47 33.87 -32.21
N VAL A 273 -1.63 34.38 -33.13
CA VAL A 273 -1.23 35.80 -33.26
C VAL A 273 -1.63 36.35 -34.64
N SER A 274 -2.75 35.89 -35.18
CA SER A 274 -3.25 36.44 -36.44
C SER A 274 -3.74 37.88 -36.28
N THR A 275 -3.60 38.69 -37.33
CA THR A 275 -4.09 40.08 -37.36
C THR A 275 -5.58 40.19 -37.06
N ALA A 276 -6.38 39.23 -37.54
CA ALA A 276 -7.82 39.16 -37.26
C ALA A 276 -8.09 39.01 -35.75
N LEU A 277 -7.32 38.16 -35.06
CA LEU A 277 -7.48 37.96 -33.62
C LEU A 277 -7.05 39.19 -32.83
N LEU A 278 -5.92 39.81 -33.19
CA LEU A 278 -5.45 41.04 -32.54
C LEU A 278 -6.46 42.18 -32.70
N ASN A 279 -7.05 42.33 -33.90
CA ASN A 279 -8.09 43.32 -34.13
C ASN A 279 -9.34 43.05 -33.30
N TRP A 280 -9.78 41.79 -33.23
CA TRP A 280 -10.94 41.40 -32.42
C TRP A 280 -10.71 41.63 -30.92
N VAL A 281 -9.54 41.23 -30.40
CA VAL A 281 -9.15 41.47 -29.01
C VAL A 281 -9.14 42.96 -28.67
N ASN A 282 -8.61 43.80 -29.57
CA ASN A 282 -8.61 45.26 -29.39
C ASN A 282 -10.02 45.86 -29.46
N GLN A 283 -10.92 45.28 -30.27
CA GLN A 283 -12.32 45.72 -30.37
C GLN A 283 -13.12 45.41 -29.10
N GLU A 284 -12.86 44.24 -28.50
CA GLU A 284 -13.53 43.76 -27.28
C GLU A 284 -12.86 44.24 -25.98
N ASP A 285 -11.82 45.09 -26.07
CA ASP A 285 -10.99 45.58 -24.95
C ASP A 285 -10.43 44.43 -24.06
N LEU A 286 -10.04 43.34 -24.71
CA LEU A 286 -9.50 42.16 -24.07
C LEU A 286 -7.98 42.28 -23.85
N GLY A 287 -7.50 41.95 -22.66
CA GLY A 287 -6.06 41.80 -22.44
C GLY A 287 -5.49 40.59 -23.17
N LEU A 288 -4.39 40.74 -23.92
CA LEU A 288 -3.68 39.60 -24.52
C LEU A 288 -2.30 39.41 -23.87
N LEU A 289 -2.10 38.25 -23.26
CA LEU A 289 -0.85 37.83 -22.64
C LEU A 289 -0.15 36.81 -23.55
N LEU A 290 0.65 37.34 -24.49
CA LEU A 290 1.53 36.51 -25.31
C LEU A 290 2.73 36.05 -24.49
N ILE A 291 3.03 34.76 -24.58
CA ILE A 291 4.19 34.15 -23.95
C ILE A 291 5.46 34.63 -24.64
N GLU A 292 6.53 34.83 -23.88
CA GLU A 292 7.82 35.17 -24.46
C GLU A 292 8.39 34.01 -25.31
N PRO A 293 8.97 34.30 -26.48
CA PRO A 293 9.66 33.28 -27.28
C PRO A 293 10.65 32.47 -26.43
N ALA A 294 10.65 31.15 -26.61
CA ALA A 294 11.49 30.20 -25.86
C ALA A 294 11.22 30.08 -24.34
N LYS A 295 10.08 30.57 -23.83
CA LYS A 295 9.67 30.40 -22.41
C LYS A 295 8.41 29.53 -22.22
N PRO A 296 8.43 28.24 -22.62
CA PRO A 296 7.25 27.35 -22.58
C PRO A 296 6.63 27.20 -21.16
N TRP A 297 7.44 27.38 -20.11
CA TRP A 297 6.99 27.29 -18.72
C TRP A 297 5.98 28.37 -18.31
N GLN A 298 5.85 29.48 -19.05
CA GLN A 298 4.82 30.50 -18.81
C GLN A 298 3.41 29.96 -19.12
N ASN A 299 3.28 28.87 -19.89
CA ASN A 299 2.00 28.19 -20.17
C ASN A 299 1.81 26.88 -19.38
N GLY A 300 2.43 26.73 -18.22
CA GLY A 300 2.45 25.46 -17.50
C GLY A 300 1.05 24.87 -17.21
N THR A 301 0.04 25.71 -17.07
CA THR A 301 -1.37 25.30 -16.94
C THR A 301 -1.84 24.55 -18.18
N ASN A 302 -1.69 25.16 -19.36
CA ASN A 302 -2.17 24.58 -20.60
C ASN A 302 -1.31 23.39 -21.03
N GLU A 303 0.01 23.45 -20.87
CA GLU A 303 0.90 22.29 -21.08
C GLU A 303 0.45 21.07 -20.25
N SER A 304 0.12 21.32 -18.98
CA SER A 304 -0.35 20.27 -18.08
C SER A 304 -1.71 19.72 -18.51
N PHE A 305 -2.59 20.56 -19.05
CA PHE A 305 -3.88 20.12 -19.59
C PHE A 305 -3.71 19.31 -20.88
N ASN A 306 -2.98 19.85 -21.87
CA ASN A 306 -2.74 19.20 -23.15
C ASN A 306 -2.04 17.85 -22.96
N GLY A 307 -1.13 17.74 -21.98
CA GLY A 307 -0.54 16.46 -21.59
C GLY A 307 -1.56 15.44 -21.07
N LYS A 308 -2.58 15.87 -20.30
CA LYS A 308 -3.67 14.98 -19.84
C LYS A 308 -4.61 14.62 -20.96
N PHE A 309 -5.00 15.59 -21.79
CA PHE A 309 -5.87 15.37 -22.94
C PHE A 309 -5.25 14.36 -23.90
N ARG A 310 -3.95 14.49 -24.19
CA ARG A 310 -3.21 13.51 -24.98
C ARG A 310 -3.18 12.12 -24.34
N ASP A 311 -2.79 12.01 -23.08
CA ASP A 311 -2.59 10.72 -22.41
C ASP A 311 -3.89 9.97 -22.07
N GLU A 312 -4.93 10.72 -21.67
CA GLU A 312 -6.20 10.19 -21.16
C GLU A 312 -7.30 10.10 -22.22
N CYS A 313 -7.21 10.84 -23.34
CA CYS A 313 -8.19 10.79 -24.44
C CYS A 313 -7.54 10.32 -25.75
N LEU A 314 -6.68 11.15 -26.33
CA LEU A 314 -6.18 10.94 -27.70
C LEU A 314 -5.37 9.65 -27.86
N SER A 315 -4.52 9.33 -26.88
CA SER A 315 -3.71 8.10 -26.88
C SER A 315 -4.45 6.88 -26.32
N ALA A 316 -5.66 7.06 -25.78
CA ALA A 316 -6.48 5.98 -25.25
C ALA A 316 -7.44 5.42 -26.30
N GLU A 317 -7.83 6.25 -27.27
CA GLU A 317 -8.87 5.95 -28.26
C GLU A 317 -8.30 5.83 -29.67
N TRP A 318 -8.97 5.03 -30.50
CA TRP A 318 -8.65 4.89 -31.92
C TRP A 318 -9.77 5.52 -32.76
N PHE A 319 -9.58 6.77 -33.19
CA PHE A 319 -10.60 7.50 -33.95
C PHE A 319 -10.68 7.03 -35.40
N ARG A 320 -11.86 6.56 -35.84
CA ARG A 320 -12.08 6.17 -37.24
C ARG A 320 -12.24 7.38 -38.14
N ASN A 321 -12.94 8.40 -37.66
CA ASN A 321 -13.17 9.65 -38.38
C ASN A 321 -13.27 10.84 -37.43
N ARG A 322 -13.25 12.06 -38.00
CA ARG A 322 -13.30 13.30 -37.22
C ARG A 322 -14.62 13.51 -36.46
N LEU A 323 -15.76 13.07 -36.99
CA LEU A 323 -17.05 13.22 -36.29
C LEU A 323 -17.07 12.39 -35.00
N GLU A 324 -16.60 11.15 -35.07
CA GLU A 324 -16.42 10.28 -33.90
C GLU A 324 -15.44 10.91 -32.91
N ALA A 325 -14.33 11.47 -33.40
CA ALA A 325 -13.38 12.18 -32.54
C ALA A 325 -14.03 13.35 -31.79
N THR A 326 -14.82 14.19 -32.47
CA THR A 326 -15.53 15.31 -31.82
C THR A 326 -16.45 14.84 -30.70
N VAL A 327 -17.20 13.75 -30.90
CA VAL A 327 -18.11 13.20 -29.87
C VAL A 327 -17.34 12.66 -28.67
N ILE A 328 -16.27 11.89 -28.91
CA ILE A 328 -15.46 11.30 -27.84
C ILE A 328 -14.73 12.40 -27.05
N ILE A 329 -14.20 13.41 -27.74
CA ILE A 329 -13.53 14.55 -27.12
C ILE A 329 -14.50 15.33 -26.23
N GLU A 330 -15.73 15.54 -26.67
CA GLU A 330 -16.75 16.23 -25.87
C GLU A 330 -17.17 15.42 -24.64
N HIS A 331 -17.27 14.09 -24.79
CA HIS A 331 -17.49 13.20 -23.65
C HIS A 331 -16.32 13.28 -22.65
N TRP A 332 -15.08 13.32 -23.15
CA TRP A 332 -13.90 13.50 -22.30
C TRP A 332 -13.88 14.85 -21.61
N ARG A 333 -14.25 15.95 -22.29
CA ARG A 333 -14.36 17.29 -21.71
C ARG A 333 -15.38 17.30 -20.56
N THR A 334 -16.55 16.72 -20.80
CA THR A 334 -17.61 16.58 -19.79
C THR A 334 -17.09 15.80 -18.59
N HIS A 335 -16.44 14.66 -18.81
CA HIS A 335 -15.84 13.85 -17.75
C HIS A 335 -14.73 14.60 -16.98
N TYR A 336 -13.88 15.35 -17.68
CA TYR A 336 -12.81 16.17 -17.10
C TYR A 336 -13.35 17.22 -16.12
N ASN A 337 -14.50 17.82 -16.46
CA ASN A 337 -15.16 18.87 -15.67
C ASN A 337 -16.06 18.33 -14.54
N THR A 338 -16.69 17.16 -14.73
CA THR A 338 -17.71 16.64 -13.79
C THR A 338 -17.21 15.53 -12.86
N VAL A 339 -16.31 14.65 -13.33
CA VAL A 339 -15.91 13.44 -12.59
C VAL A 339 -14.44 13.44 -12.19
N ARG A 340 -13.54 13.88 -13.08
CA ARG A 340 -12.09 13.76 -12.88
C ARG A 340 -11.58 14.49 -11.62
N PRO A 341 -10.91 13.81 -10.68
CA PRO A 341 -10.30 14.46 -9.52
C PRO A 341 -9.02 15.24 -9.89
N HIS A 342 -8.93 16.52 -9.50
CA HIS A 342 -7.78 17.38 -9.77
C HIS A 342 -6.94 17.67 -8.54
N PHE A 343 -5.67 17.27 -8.56
CA PHE A 343 -4.75 17.48 -7.43
C PHE A 343 -4.62 18.97 -7.05
N SER A 344 -4.52 19.87 -8.04
CA SER A 344 -4.40 21.32 -7.82
C SER A 344 -5.63 21.94 -7.15
N LEU A 345 -6.79 21.29 -7.22
CA LEU A 345 -8.05 21.73 -6.63
C LEU A 345 -8.40 20.96 -5.35
N GLY A 346 -7.43 20.26 -4.74
CA GLY A 346 -7.69 19.41 -3.57
C GLY A 346 -8.55 18.20 -3.89
N TYR A 347 -8.38 17.61 -5.07
CA TYR A 347 -9.11 16.46 -5.61
C TYR A 347 -10.60 16.71 -5.95
N LYS A 348 -11.03 17.96 -5.97
CA LYS A 348 -12.35 18.35 -6.49
C LYS A 348 -12.36 18.35 -8.02
N THR A 349 -13.56 18.31 -8.59
CA THR A 349 -13.75 18.58 -10.01
C THR A 349 -13.81 20.09 -10.28
N PRO A 350 -13.54 20.55 -11.51
CA PRO A 350 -13.62 21.98 -11.83
C PRO A 350 -15.01 22.57 -11.55
N ILE A 351 -16.07 21.82 -11.84
CA ILE A 351 -17.46 22.26 -11.57
C ILE A 351 -17.73 22.31 -10.06
N GLU A 352 -17.30 21.31 -9.28
CA GLU A 352 -17.42 21.34 -7.81
C GLU A 352 -16.66 22.54 -7.21
N PHE A 353 -15.48 22.83 -7.74
CA PHE A 353 -14.66 23.96 -7.30
C PHE A 353 -15.31 25.31 -7.64
N LYS A 354 -15.79 25.49 -8.88
CA LYS A 354 -16.52 26.67 -9.34
C LYS A 354 -17.80 26.89 -8.53
N SER A 355 -18.56 25.83 -8.27
CA SER A 355 -19.78 25.89 -7.45
C SER A 355 -19.48 26.35 -6.03
N LYS A 356 -18.39 25.87 -5.43
CA LYS A 356 -17.95 26.31 -4.09
C LYS A 356 -17.57 27.80 -4.06
N LEU A 357 -16.95 28.32 -5.12
CA LEU A 357 -16.61 29.73 -5.22
C LEU A 357 -17.86 30.61 -5.27
N ASN A 358 -18.88 30.21 -6.05
CA ASN A 358 -20.14 30.94 -6.12
C ASN A 358 -20.86 31.00 -4.77
N ILE A 359 -20.83 29.92 -3.98
CA ILE A 359 -21.41 29.87 -2.62
C ILE A 359 -20.66 30.81 -1.67
N ASN A 360 -19.35 30.94 -1.82
CA ASN A 360 -18.53 31.83 -0.99
C ASN A 360 -18.64 33.31 -1.39
N LEU A 361 -19.10 33.61 -2.61
CA LEU A 361 -19.37 34.99 -3.05
C LEU A 361 -20.75 35.48 -2.57
N THR A 362 -21.73 34.59 -2.41
CA THR A 362 -23.04 34.92 -1.84
C THR A 362 -23.04 34.97 -0.33
N ASN A 363 -22.23 34.15 0.33
CA ASN A 363 -22.01 34.20 1.77
C ASN A 363 -20.69 34.94 1.99
N GLY A 364 -20.72 36.26 2.27
CA GLY A 364 -19.53 37.12 2.47
C GLY A 364 -18.60 36.72 3.64
N ALA A 365 -18.08 35.50 3.64
CA ALA A 365 -17.24 34.93 4.65
C ALA A 365 -15.78 34.94 4.17
N GLU A 366 -14.97 35.72 4.87
CA GLU A 366 -13.53 35.79 4.72
C GLU A 366 -12.89 34.40 4.89
N LEU A 367 -11.98 34.06 3.97
CA LEU A 367 -11.20 32.82 4.02
C LEU A 367 -10.24 32.87 5.21
N SER A 368 -10.62 32.26 6.34
CA SER A 368 -9.69 31.90 7.42
C SER A 368 -8.66 30.91 6.87
N SER A 369 -7.45 31.40 6.65
CA SER A 369 -6.25 30.64 6.33
C SER A 369 -5.75 29.88 7.55
N SER A 370 -6.20 28.63 7.76
CA SER A 370 -5.51 27.72 8.67
C SER A 370 -6.07 26.31 8.61
N ASN A 371 -5.23 25.38 8.14
CA ASN A 371 -5.01 24.02 8.66
C ASN A 371 -4.75 23.02 7.53
N TRP A 372 -3.48 22.93 7.15
CA TRP A 372 -2.91 21.73 6.56
C TRP A 372 -1.90 21.18 7.58
N TYR A 373 -2.20 20.03 8.16
CA TYR A 373 -1.23 19.09 8.71
C TYR A 373 -1.22 17.84 7.83
#